data_AF-A0A0P7XWF1-F1
#
_entry.id   AF-A0A0P7XWF1-F1
#
_cell.length_a   1.000
_cell.length_b   1.000
_cell.length_c   1.000
_cell.angle_alpha   90.00
_cell.angle_beta   90.00
_cell.angle_gamma   90.00
#
_symmetry.space_group_name_H-M   'P 1'
#
loop_
_entity.id
_entity.type
_entity.pdbx_description
1 polymer ?
#
loop_
_entity_poly.entity_id
_entity_poly.type
_entity_poly.pdbx_seq_one_letter_code
_entity_poly.pdbx_strand_id
1 'polypeptide(L)'
;MGRHHISLSPDRSIVIVAVSGARNTSTYAQGTPDFLEFYLGQPARKVLFDATIAYAAMESCSAIALAEACGRQMPASRVAIVARELDCAYARVWRRGLSATGHDAFVFENVAEAEAWLGSEADADTLYVA
;
A
#
# COMPACT_ATOMS: atom_id res chain seq x y z
N MET A 1 -12.39 14.89 7.39
CA MET A 1 -12.08 13.78 8.32
C MET A 1 -11.56 12.60 7.50
N GLY A 2 -10.49 11.94 7.94
CA GLY A 2 -9.96 10.80 7.20
C GLY A 2 -10.82 9.55 7.38
N ARG A 3 -10.92 8.73 6.33
CA ARG A 3 -11.62 7.43 6.35
C ARG A 3 -10.76 6.36 5.69
N HIS A 4 -11.04 5.10 5.99
CA HIS A 4 -10.47 3.94 5.31
C HIS A 4 -11.55 2.89 5.07
N HIS A 5 -11.36 2.11 4.02
CA HIS A 5 -12.15 0.93 3.70
C HIS A 5 -11.20 -0.18 3.27
N ILE A 6 -11.42 -1.39 3.78
CA ILE A 6 -10.56 -2.54 3.53
C ILE A 6 -11.44 -3.67 3.01
N SER A 7 -11.01 -4.32 1.93
CA SER A 7 -11.74 -5.41 1.28
C SER A 7 -10.80 -6.38 0.58
N LEU A 8 -11.38 -7.40 -0.06
CA LEU A 8 -10.69 -8.31 -0.95
C LEU A 8 -11.18 -8.12 -2.38
N SER A 9 -10.25 -8.29 -3.32
CA SER A 9 -10.56 -8.60 -4.71
C SER A 9 -11.49 -9.83 -4.81
N PRO A 10 -12.29 -9.97 -5.90
CA PRO A 10 -13.23 -11.08 -6.05
C PRO A 10 -12.61 -12.48 -5.96
N ASP A 11 -11.38 -12.64 -6.46
CA ASP A 11 -10.59 -13.87 -6.41
C ASP A 11 -9.80 -14.04 -5.09
N ARG A 12 -9.88 -13.06 -4.19
CA ARG A 12 -9.21 -12.98 -2.88
C ARG A 12 -7.68 -12.95 -2.96
N SER A 13 -7.10 -12.64 -4.12
CA SER A 13 -5.64 -12.64 -4.30
C SER A 13 -4.98 -11.33 -3.86
N ILE A 14 -5.75 -10.24 -3.84
CA ILE A 14 -5.32 -8.88 -3.50
C ILE A 14 -6.17 -8.33 -2.35
N VAL A 15 -5.51 -7.80 -1.32
CA VAL A 15 -6.14 -6.96 -0.29
C VAL A 15 -6.21 -5.53 -0.80
N ILE A 16 -7.40 -4.95 -0.78
CA ILE A 16 -7.66 -3.60 -1.25
C ILE A 16 -7.85 -2.71 -0.03
N VAL A 17 -7.04 -1.67 0.10
CA VAL A 17 -7.18 -0.63 1.12
C VAL A 17 -7.36 0.72 0.44
N ALA A 18 -8.52 1.33 0.66
CA ALA A 18 -8.84 2.66 0.14
C ALA A 18 -8.86 3.66 1.29
N VAL A 19 -8.11 4.76 1.17
CA VAL A 19 -8.04 5.82 2.19
C VAL A 19 -8.41 7.16 1.58
N SER A 20 -9.00 8.03 2.41
CA SER A 20 -9.44 9.35 1.98
C SER A 20 -9.20 10.42 3.04
N GLY A 21 -9.19 11.67 2.58
CA GLY A 21 -9.08 12.87 3.40
C GLY A 21 -7.71 13.09 4.05
N ALA A 22 -7.69 13.92 5.08
CA ALA A 22 -6.50 14.26 5.84
C ALA A 22 -5.92 13.02 6.54
N ARG A 23 -4.65 12.70 6.30
CA ARG A 23 -3.94 11.59 6.93
C ARG A 23 -2.99 12.12 8.01
N ASN A 24 -3.50 12.17 9.24
CA ASN A 24 -2.81 12.61 10.47
C ASN A 24 -2.71 11.45 11.48
N THR A 25 -2.03 11.66 12.61
CA THR A 25 -1.71 10.60 13.59
C THR A 25 -2.95 9.82 14.04
N SER A 26 -4.08 10.50 14.24
CA SER A 26 -5.35 9.88 14.63
C SER A 26 -5.86 8.90 13.56
N THR A 27 -5.81 9.28 12.28
CA THR A 27 -6.27 8.42 11.19
C THR A 27 -5.36 7.21 10.97
N TYR A 28 -4.07 7.30 11.29
CA TYR A 28 -3.16 6.16 11.29
C TYR A 28 -3.43 5.24 12.48
N ALA A 29 -3.62 5.80 13.68
CA ALA A 29 -3.92 5.03 14.89
C ALA A 29 -5.20 4.20 14.78
N GLN A 30 -6.15 4.61 13.93
CA GLN A 30 -7.37 3.85 13.64
C GLN A 30 -7.19 2.92 12.44
N GLY A 31 -6.70 3.43 11.30
CA GLY A 31 -6.69 2.65 10.06
C GLY A 31 -5.60 1.57 9.99
N THR A 32 -4.46 1.78 10.63
CA THR A 32 -3.34 0.81 10.56
C THR A 32 -3.67 -0.50 11.27
N PRO A 33 -4.21 -0.50 12.51
CA PRO A 33 -4.64 -1.74 13.16
C PRO A 33 -5.70 -2.50 12.36
N ASP A 34 -6.75 -1.82 11.88
CA ASP A 34 -7.81 -2.43 11.08
C ASP A 34 -7.24 -3.10 9.81
N PHE A 35 -6.32 -2.42 9.13
CA PHE A 35 -5.65 -2.96 7.95
C PHE A 35 -4.80 -4.18 8.28
N LEU A 36 -3.97 -4.11 9.34
CA LEU A 36 -3.09 -5.20 9.71
C LEU A 36 -3.88 -6.44 10.17
N GLU A 37 -4.92 -6.25 10.99
CA GLU A 37 -5.80 -7.34 11.41
C GLU A 37 -6.44 -8.03 10.20
N PHE A 38 -7.02 -7.24 9.29
CA PHE A 38 -7.61 -7.78 8.08
C PHE A 38 -6.57 -8.49 7.21
N TYR A 39 -5.45 -7.83 6.89
CA TYR A 39 -4.41 -8.32 6.00
C TYR A 39 -3.77 -9.62 6.50
N LEU A 40 -3.43 -9.69 7.79
CA LEU A 40 -2.81 -10.87 8.40
C LEU A 40 -3.78 -12.07 8.48
N GLY A 41 -5.09 -11.81 8.44
CA GLY A 41 -6.12 -12.84 8.33
C GLY A 41 -6.27 -13.45 6.93
N GLN A 42 -5.58 -12.92 5.90
CA GLN A 42 -5.72 -13.37 4.51
C GLN A 42 -4.48 -14.13 4.01
N PRO A 43 -4.67 -15.07 3.05
CA PRO A 43 -3.55 -15.70 2.34
C PRO A 43 -2.88 -14.75 1.34
N ALA A 44 -3.54 -13.64 0.98
CA ALA A 44 -3.04 -12.65 0.03
C ALA A 44 -1.70 -12.04 0.46
N ARG A 45 -0.81 -11.79 -0.51
CA ARG A 45 0.48 -11.10 -0.32
C ARG A 45 0.65 -9.89 -1.24
N LYS A 46 -0.48 -9.47 -1.82
CA LYS A 46 -0.60 -8.36 -2.77
C LYS A 46 -1.55 -7.33 -2.16
N VAL A 47 -1.18 -6.06 -2.26
CA VAL A 47 -1.98 -4.96 -1.73
C VAL A 47 -2.21 -3.93 -2.82
N LEU A 48 -3.47 -3.60 -3.07
CA LEU A 48 -3.86 -2.40 -3.81
C LEU A 48 -4.18 -1.31 -2.79
N PHE A 49 -3.37 -0.27 -2.74
CA PHE A 49 -3.54 0.86 -1.85
C PHE A 49 -4.05 2.08 -2.61
N ASP A 50 -5.36 2.30 -2.59
CA ASP A 50 -5.98 3.48 -3.17
C ASP A 50 -5.86 4.68 -2.21
N ALA A 51 -5.05 5.64 -2.62
CA ALA A 51 -4.80 6.90 -1.94
C ALA A 51 -5.19 8.12 -2.79
N THR A 52 -5.99 7.93 -3.85
CA THR A 52 -6.38 8.96 -4.83
C THR A 52 -7.00 10.20 -4.19
N ILE A 53 -7.77 10.01 -3.12
CA ILE A 53 -8.49 11.06 -2.40
C ILE A 53 -7.90 11.37 -1.02
N ALA A 54 -6.66 10.96 -0.77
CA ALA A 54 -5.95 11.19 0.49
C ALA A 54 -4.81 12.21 0.36
N TYR A 55 -4.51 12.89 1.46
CA TYR A 55 -3.37 13.82 1.53
C TYR A 55 -2.67 13.75 2.88
N ALA A 56 -1.36 13.98 2.87
CA ALA A 56 -0.55 14.02 4.08
C ALA A 56 -0.92 15.26 4.91
N ALA A 57 -1.34 15.05 6.15
CA ALA A 57 -1.69 16.11 7.10
C ALA A 57 -0.79 16.06 8.35
N MET A 58 0.47 15.68 8.14
CA MET A 58 1.53 15.60 9.15
C MET A 58 2.89 15.72 8.46
N GLU A 59 3.95 15.87 9.25
CA GLU A 59 5.32 15.91 8.74
C GLU A 59 5.73 14.60 8.05
N SER A 60 6.48 14.72 6.96
CA SER A 60 6.92 13.59 6.15
C SER A 60 7.73 12.57 6.95
N CYS A 61 8.60 13.01 7.86
CA CYS A 61 9.41 12.10 8.68
C CYS A 61 8.52 11.21 9.58
N SER A 62 7.50 11.79 10.22
CA SER A 62 6.54 11.04 11.03
C SER A 62 5.72 10.08 10.17
N ALA A 63 5.26 10.53 9.00
CA ALA A 63 4.50 9.68 8.09
C ALA A 63 5.33 8.50 7.54
N ILE A 64 6.61 8.71 7.24
CA ILE A 64 7.55 7.64 6.83
C ILE A 64 7.72 6.64 7.97
N ALA A 65 7.97 7.09 9.20
CA ALA A 65 8.13 6.21 10.35
C ALA A 65 6.89 5.34 10.59
N LEU A 66 5.69 5.89 10.39
CA LEU A 66 4.44 5.14 10.47
C LEU A 66 4.29 4.11 9.35
N ALA A 67 4.64 4.48 8.11
CA ALA A 67 4.63 3.55 6.97
C ALA A 67 5.62 2.39 7.18
N GLU A 68 6.82 2.66 7.70
CA GLU A 68 7.80 1.62 8.05
C GLU A 68 7.30 0.75 9.21
N ALA A 69 6.71 1.33 10.25
CA ALA A 69 6.17 0.57 11.37
C ALA A 69 5.04 -0.37 10.92
N CYS A 70 4.22 0.05 9.97
CA CYS A 70 3.22 -0.80 9.31
C CYS A 70 3.90 -1.91 8.50
N GLY A 71 4.85 -1.57 7.63
CA GLY A 71 5.54 -2.53 6.76
C GLY A 71 6.27 -3.63 7.53
N ARG A 72 6.96 -3.29 8.63
CA ARG A 72 7.65 -4.27 9.49
C ARG A 72 6.72 -5.33 10.11
N GLN A 73 5.42 -5.06 10.21
CA GLN A 73 4.44 -6.00 10.75
C GLN A 73 3.86 -6.94 9.67
N MET A 74 4.18 -6.70 8.41
CA MET A 74 3.71 -7.49 7.27
C MET A 74 4.85 -8.37 6.74
N PRO A 75 4.57 -9.58 6.24
CA PRO A 75 5.51 -10.28 5.37
C PRO A 75 5.84 -9.42 4.14
N ALA A 76 7.00 -9.65 3.51
CA ALA A 76 7.34 -9.01 2.24
C ALA A 76 6.18 -9.21 1.23
N SER A 77 5.76 -8.11 0.62
CA SER A 77 4.51 -8.01 -0.13
C SER A 77 4.71 -7.12 -1.34
N ARG A 78 3.87 -7.31 -2.35
CA ARG A 78 3.81 -6.44 -3.52
C ARG A 78 2.68 -5.43 -3.34
N VAL A 79 2.99 -4.14 -3.38
CA VAL A 79 2.06 -3.05 -3.02
C VAL A 79 1.96 -2.05 -4.17
N ALA A 80 0.77 -1.97 -4.78
CA ALA A 80 0.48 -0.95 -5.79
C ALA A 80 -0.27 0.20 -5.13
N ILE A 81 0.30 1.40 -5.16
CA ILE A 81 -0.27 2.60 -4.55
C ILE A 81 -0.89 3.45 -5.66
N VAL A 82 -2.21 3.59 -5.67
CA VAL A 82 -2.90 4.45 -6.64
C VAL A 82 -3.03 5.84 -6.05
N ALA A 83 -2.50 6.84 -6.74
CA ALA A 83 -2.55 8.23 -6.35
C ALA A 83 -3.23 9.08 -7.43
N ARG A 84 -3.69 10.27 -7.06
CA ARG A 84 -4.22 11.23 -8.04
C ARG A 84 -3.16 11.69 -9.05
N GLU A 85 -1.93 11.79 -8.58
CA GLU A 85 -0.75 12.27 -9.30
C GLU A 85 0.50 11.57 -8.75
N LEU A 86 1.48 11.27 -9.60
CA LEU A 86 2.71 10.59 -9.19
C LEU A 86 3.53 11.35 -8.13
N ASP A 87 3.40 12.68 -8.05
CA ASP A 87 4.12 13.51 -7.10
C ASP A 87 3.41 13.65 -5.73
N CYS A 88 2.24 13.02 -5.56
CA CYS A 88 1.46 13.07 -4.33
C CYS A 88 2.34 12.70 -3.12
N ALA A 89 2.50 13.66 -2.20
CA ALA A 89 3.40 13.51 -1.05
C ALA A 89 3.06 12.29 -0.20
N TYR A 90 1.76 12.03 -0.01
CA TYR A 90 1.29 10.88 0.77
C TYR A 90 1.69 9.55 0.13
N ALA A 91 1.44 9.38 -1.17
CA ALA A 91 1.80 8.16 -1.90
C ALA A 91 3.32 7.93 -1.91
N ARG A 92 4.11 8.98 -2.14
CA ARG A 92 5.58 8.88 -2.12
C ARG A 92 6.13 8.48 -0.75
N VAL A 93 5.58 9.04 0.32
CA VAL A 93 5.97 8.68 1.69
C VAL A 93 5.71 7.21 1.96
N TRP A 94 4.52 6.72 1.60
CA TRP A 94 4.17 5.32 1.80
C TRP A 94 5.01 4.38 0.96
N ARG A 95 5.21 4.71 -0.33
CA ARG A 95 6.10 3.96 -1.20
C ARG A 95 7.51 3.86 -0.61
N ARG A 96 8.04 4.95 -0.07
CA ARG A 96 9.37 4.98 0.58
C ARG A 96 9.42 4.09 1.82
N GLY A 97 8.48 4.23 2.75
CA GLY A 97 8.48 3.46 4.00
C GLY A 97 8.29 1.95 3.77
N LEU A 98 7.45 1.59 2.81
CA LEU A 98 7.24 0.19 2.41
C LEU A 98 8.47 -0.39 1.70
N SER A 99 9.09 0.33 0.75
CA SER A 99 10.34 -0.12 0.13
C SER A 99 11.46 -0.33 1.17
N ALA A 100 11.56 0.57 2.16
CA ALA A 100 12.57 0.49 3.22
C ALA A 100 12.41 -0.74 4.15
N THR A 101 11.26 -1.41 4.08
CA THR A 101 10.92 -2.58 4.92
C THR A 101 10.83 -3.89 4.11
N GLY A 102 11.29 -3.87 2.86
CA GLY A 102 11.40 -5.07 2.01
C GLY A 102 10.18 -5.36 1.13
N HIS A 103 9.24 -4.43 1.02
CA HIS A 103 8.11 -4.55 0.09
C HIS A 103 8.49 -4.06 -1.31
N ASP A 104 7.98 -4.75 -2.33
CA ASP A 104 7.98 -4.27 -3.70
C ASP A 104 6.82 -3.28 -3.86
N ALA A 105 7.10 -1.98 -3.82
CA ALA A 105 6.08 -0.93 -3.76
C ALA A 105 6.24 0.09 -4.89
N PHE A 106 5.17 0.29 -5.66
CA PHE A 106 5.12 1.21 -6.80
C PHE A 106 3.91 2.14 -6.73
N VAL A 107 4.04 3.34 -7.31
CA VAL A 107 2.96 4.33 -7.41
C VAL A 107 2.42 4.34 -8.83
N PHE A 108 1.09 4.38 -8.96
CA PHE A 108 0.34 4.41 -10.21
C PHE A 108 -0.67 5.55 -10.17
N GLU A 109 -1.03 6.09 -11.32
CA GLU A 109 -2.16 7.02 -11.47
C GLU A 109 -3.44 6.30 -11.89
N ASN A 110 -3.30 5.07 -12.39
CA ASN A 110 -4.37 4.28 -12.96
C ASN A 110 -4.54 2.94 -12.22
N VAL A 111 -5.77 2.67 -11.78
CA VAL A 111 -6.12 1.41 -11.08
C VAL A 111 -5.89 0.19 -11.96
N ALA A 112 -6.23 0.24 -13.25
CA ALA A 112 -6.07 -0.89 -14.15
C ALA A 112 -4.59 -1.26 -14.36
N GLU A 113 -3.69 -0.28 -14.41
CA GLU A 113 -2.25 -0.52 -14.48
C GLU A 113 -1.70 -1.11 -13.19
N ALA A 114 -2.17 -0.60 -12.04
CA ALA A 114 -1.83 -1.13 -10.72
C ALA A 114 -2.27 -2.59 -10.58
N GLU A 115 -3.49 -2.92 -10.99
CA GLU A 115 -4.03 -4.28 -10.99
C GLU A 115 -3.27 -5.20 -11.95
N ALA A 116 -2.99 -4.74 -13.17
CA ALA A 116 -2.19 -5.49 -14.13
C ALA A 116 -0.78 -5.80 -13.60
N TRP A 117 -0.14 -4.84 -12.94
CA TRP A 117 1.16 -5.04 -12.30
C TRP A 117 1.07 -6.00 -11.12
N LEU A 118 0.05 -5.91 -10.26
CA LEU A 118 -0.17 -6.89 -9.19
C LEU A 118 -0.46 -8.29 -9.75
N GLY A 119 -1.14 -8.38 -10.89
CA GLY A 119 -1.48 -9.61 -11.59
C GLY A 119 -0.31 -10.24 -12.34
N SER A 120 0.66 -9.44 -12.80
CA SER A 120 1.87 -9.96 -13.44
C SER A 120 2.61 -10.83 -12.44
N GLU A 121 2.92 -12.08 -12.78
CA GLU A 121 3.86 -12.84 -11.97
C GLU A 121 5.18 -12.06 -11.92
N ALA A 122 5.77 -11.91 -10.74
CA ALA A 122 7.19 -11.60 -10.69
C ALA A 122 7.86 -12.89 -11.16
N ASP A 123 8.12 -13.00 -12.46
CA ASP A 123 8.72 -14.18 -13.10
C ASP A 123 9.91 -14.66 -12.26
N ALA A 124 9.67 -15.70 -11.46
CA ALA A 124 10.72 -16.49 -10.84
C ALA A 124 11.42 -17.38 -11.89
N ASP A 125 10.95 -17.35 -13.15
CA ASP A 125 11.44 -18.13 -14.28
C ASP A 125 12.40 -17.37 -15.20
N THR A 126 12.98 -16.24 -14.77
CA THR A 126 14.25 -15.79 -15.38
C THR A 126 15.41 -16.64 -14.84
N LEU A 127 15.35 -17.95 -15.11
CA LEU A 127 16.51 -18.83 -15.08
C LEU A 127 17.48 -18.33 -16.15
N TYR A 128 18.52 -17.63 -15.73
CA TYR A 128 19.72 -17.46 -16.56
C TYR A 128 20.28 -18.86 -16.85
N VAL A 129 20.02 -19.38 -18.04
CA VAL A 129 20.81 -20.50 -18.58
C VAL A 129 22.19 -19.94 -18.89
N ALA A 130 23.16 -20.27 -18.04
CA ALA A 130 24.59 -20.07 -18.29
C ALA A 130 25.25 -21.45 -18.51
#